data_AF-A0A0H4VD30-F1
#
_entry.id   AF-A0A0H4VD30-F1
#
_cell.length_a   1.000
_cell.length_b   1.000
_cell.length_c   1.000
_cell.angle_alpha   90.00
_cell.angle_beta   90.00
_cell.angle_gamma   90.00
#
_symmetry.space_group_name_H-M   'P 1'
#
loop_
_entity.id
_entity.type
_entity.pdbx_description
1 polymer ?
#
loop_
_entity_poly.entity_id
_entity_poly.type
_entity_poly.pdbx_seq_one_letter_code
_entity_poly.pdbx_strand_id
1 'polypeptide(L)'
;MNMRNFLNRLQRDNAGAAAIEFALIGPAFIVMMLGVLQVGLGLQSYNSMRSVSADVARYAMVQYQTGNEITNGQIRSWARNHAQNAPYLLDAQRLFVTVEDAGTQRVAGAKELTITVRYTPTSVLQMIDVDGPTLTFTRPAFLA
;
A
#
# COMPACT_ATOMS: atom_id res chain seq x y z
N MET A 1 -48.19 3.82 -35.34
CA MET A 1 -48.09 4.49 -34.02
C MET A 1 -47.67 5.93 -34.27
N ASN A 2 -48.51 6.92 -33.93
CA ASN A 2 -48.28 8.32 -34.32
C ASN A 2 -47.07 8.91 -33.57
N MET A 3 -46.16 9.57 -34.31
CA MET A 3 -44.94 10.21 -33.79
C MET A 3 -45.19 11.11 -32.57
N ARG A 4 -46.33 11.82 -32.55
CA ARG A 4 -46.77 12.68 -31.44
C ARG A 4 -47.03 11.92 -30.13
N ASN A 5 -47.55 10.70 -30.20
CA ASN A 5 -47.83 9.90 -29.00
C ASN A 5 -46.56 9.29 -28.41
N PHE A 6 -45.55 9.05 -29.24
CA PHE A 6 -44.24 8.55 -28.79
C PHE A 6 -43.45 9.65 -28.06
N LEU A 7 -43.42 10.87 -28.60
CA LEU A 7 -42.77 12.02 -27.97
C LEU A 7 -43.40 12.42 -26.63
N ASN A 8 -44.74 12.41 -26.53
CA ASN A 8 -45.43 12.68 -25.25
C ASN A 8 -45.22 11.58 -24.20
N ARG A 9 -44.96 10.33 -24.63
CA ARG A 9 -44.61 9.23 -23.73
C ARG A 9 -43.20 9.39 -23.18
N LEU A 10 -42.23 9.74 -24.03
CA LEU A 10 -40.85 10.05 -23.62
C LEU A 10 -40.80 11.26 -22.68
N GLN A 11 -41.60 12.31 -22.92
CA GLN A 11 -41.69 13.47 -22.03
C GLN A 11 -42.29 13.18 -20.65
N ARG A 12 -43.15 12.16 -20.52
CA ARG A 12 -43.75 11.74 -19.25
C ARG A 12 -42.96 10.66 -18.53
N ASP A 13 -41.88 10.16 -19.13
CA ASP A 13 -41.11 9.05 -18.61
C ASP A 13 -39.96 9.52 -17.71
N ASN A 14 -40.22 9.54 -16.40
CA ASN A 14 -39.23 9.93 -15.39
C ASN A 14 -38.10 8.89 -15.24
N ALA A 15 -38.29 7.64 -15.68
CA ALA A 15 -37.24 6.62 -15.63
C ALA A 15 -36.11 6.91 -16.65
N GLY A 16 -36.47 7.46 -17.82
CA GLY A 16 -35.49 7.92 -18.82
C GLY A 16 -34.69 9.13 -18.35
N ALA A 17 -35.33 10.08 -17.65
CA ALA A 17 -34.66 11.24 -17.06
C ALA A 17 -33.65 10.83 -15.97
N ALA A 18 -34.02 9.91 -15.07
CA ALA A 18 -33.13 9.39 -14.04
C ALA A 18 -31.90 8.68 -14.63
N ALA A 19 -32.06 7.95 -15.75
CA ALA A 19 -30.95 7.31 -16.44
C ALA A 19 -29.95 8.35 -17.01
N ILE A 20 -30.45 9.48 -17.53
CA ILE A 20 -29.60 10.57 -18.04
C ILE A 20 -28.87 11.29 -16.90
N GLU A 21 -29.55 11.56 -15.78
CA GLU A 21 -28.93 12.17 -14.60
C GLU A 21 -27.83 11.28 -14.02
N PHE A 22 -28.06 9.96 -13.94
CA PHE A 22 -27.03 9.01 -13.53
C PHE A 22 -25.89 8.91 -14.54
N ALA A 23 -26.15 8.99 -15.84
CA ALA A 23 -25.08 8.99 -16.85
C ALA A 23 -24.16 10.23 -16.70
N LEU A 24 -24.68 11.35 -16.20
CA LEU A 24 -23.91 12.57 -15.99
C LEU A 24 -23.05 12.51 -14.71
N ILE A 25 -23.59 12.02 -13.60
CA ILE A 25 -22.93 12.08 -12.27
C ILE A 25 -22.35 10.73 -11.83
N GLY A 26 -22.99 9.63 -12.21
CA GLY A 26 -22.65 8.27 -11.82
C GLY A 26 -21.18 7.90 -12.06
N PRO A 27 -20.59 8.17 -13.24
CA PRO A 27 -19.17 7.90 -13.47
C PRO A 27 -18.25 8.61 -12.49
N ALA A 28 -18.49 9.90 -12.22
CA ALA A 28 -17.69 10.67 -11.26
C ALA A 28 -17.84 10.12 -9.83
N PHE A 29 -19.05 9.75 -9.44
CA PHE A 29 -19.32 9.12 -8.15
C PHE A 29 -18.56 7.79 -7.97
N ILE A 30 -18.56 6.93 -8.99
CA ILE A 30 -17.82 5.66 -8.97
C ILE A 30 -16.32 5.91 -8.81
N VAL A 31 -15.75 6.86 -9.56
CA VAL A 31 -14.32 7.23 -9.43
C VAL A 31 -14.00 7.73 -8.03
N MET A 32 -14.86 8.57 -7.44
CA MET A 32 -14.67 9.04 -6.05
C MET A 32 -14.71 7.89 -5.05
N MET A 33 -15.64 6.94 -5.21
CA MET A 33 -15.73 5.77 -4.34
C MET A 33 -14.50 4.87 -4.45
N LEU A 34 -14.01 4.63 -5.67
CA LEU A 34 -12.76 3.91 -5.91
C LEU A 34 -11.55 4.66 -5.34
N GLY A 35 -11.55 5.99 -5.37
CA GLY A 35 -10.52 6.81 -4.72
C GLY A 35 -10.47 6.60 -3.21
N VAL A 36 -11.62 6.58 -2.53
CA VAL A 36 -11.68 6.28 -1.09
C VAL A 36 -11.16 4.87 -0.80
N LEU A 37 -11.55 3.88 -1.62
CA LEU A 37 -11.04 2.52 -1.51
C LEU A 37 -9.50 2.47 -1.68
N GLN A 38 -8.97 3.19 -2.66
CA GLN A 38 -7.52 3.28 -2.91
C GLN A 38 -6.77 3.84 -1.69
N VAL A 39 -7.32 4.85 -1.02
CA VAL A 39 -6.74 5.39 0.22
C VAL A 39 -6.73 4.33 1.32
N GLY A 40 -7.81 3.57 1.49
CA GLY A 40 -7.89 2.47 2.46
C GLY A 40 -6.82 1.41 2.22
N LEU A 41 -6.61 0.99 0.96
CA LEU A 41 -5.55 0.05 0.58
C LEU A 41 -4.15 0.61 0.85
N GLY A 42 -3.96 1.91 0.62
CA GLY A 42 -2.72 2.62 0.95
C GLY A 42 -2.42 2.60 2.46
N LEU A 43 -3.42 2.89 3.30
CA LEU A 43 -3.29 2.86 4.76
C LEU A 43 -3.04 1.45 5.29
N GLN A 44 -3.73 0.44 4.75
CA GLN A 44 -3.46 -0.96 5.08
C GLN A 44 -2.00 -1.32 4.76
N SER A 45 -1.55 -1.01 3.55
CA SER A 45 -0.17 -1.27 3.12
C SER A 45 0.84 -0.57 4.00
N TYR A 46 0.60 0.69 4.36
CA TYR A 46 1.47 1.46 5.25
C TYR A 46 1.58 0.81 6.64
N ASN A 47 0.46 0.34 7.21
CA ASN A 47 0.46 -0.36 8.49
C ASN A 47 1.20 -1.70 8.42
N SER A 48 1.04 -2.45 7.32
CA SER A 48 1.81 -3.66 7.05
C SER A 48 3.30 -3.37 6.99
N MET A 49 3.74 -2.34 6.25
CA MET A 49 5.15 -1.93 6.17
C MET A 49 5.73 -1.58 7.56
N ARG A 50 4.98 -0.83 8.37
CA ARG A 50 5.39 -0.47 9.74
C ARG A 50 5.55 -1.70 10.61
N SER A 51 4.63 -2.64 10.51
CA SER A 51 4.61 -3.87 11.29
C SER A 51 5.74 -4.84 10.87
N VAL A 52 5.96 -5.03 9.57
CA VAL A 52 7.09 -5.78 9.04
C VAL A 52 8.40 -5.18 9.53
N SER A 53 8.59 -3.86 9.43
CA SER A 53 9.80 -3.22 9.93
C SER A 53 9.98 -3.39 11.44
N ALA A 54 8.89 -3.52 12.21
CA ALA A 54 8.94 -3.87 13.63
C ALA A 54 9.55 -5.25 13.83
N ASP A 55 9.04 -6.24 13.09
CA ASP A 55 9.49 -7.63 13.15
C ASP A 55 10.92 -7.82 12.65
N VAL A 56 11.32 -7.11 11.59
CA VAL A 56 12.70 -7.14 11.09
C VAL A 56 13.69 -6.68 12.15
N ALA A 57 13.37 -5.62 12.90
CA ALA A 57 14.25 -5.19 13.99
C ALA A 57 14.29 -6.21 15.13
N ARG A 58 13.16 -6.82 15.48
CA ARG A 58 13.12 -7.90 16.49
C ARG A 58 13.95 -9.10 16.05
N TYR A 59 13.81 -9.51 14.79
CA TYR A 59 14.59 -10.58 14.20
C TYR A 59 16.09 -10.26 14.25
N ALA A 60 16.51 -9.09 13.78
CA ALA A 60 17.91 -8.66 13.83
C ALA A 60 18.45 -8.62 15.27
N MET A 61 17.65 -8.13 16.22
CA MET A 61 17.98 -8.09 17.64
C MET A 61 18.23 -9.48 18.22
N VAL A 62 17.31 -10.42 17.99
CA VAL A 62 17.44 -11.80 18.49
C VAL A 62 18.69 -12.45 17.92
N GLN A 63 18.93 -12.30 16.62
CA GLN A 63 20.09 -12.89 15.95
C GLN A 63 21.39 -12.34 16.54
N TYR A 64 21.46 -11.02 16.75
CA TYR A 64 22.58 -10.37 17.44
C TYR A 64 22.80 -10.90 18.85
N GLN A 65 21.75 -11.00 19.69
CA GLN A 65 21.85 -11.48 21.07
C GLN A 65 22.23 -12.96 21.18
N THR A 66 21.84 -13.78 20.21
CA THR A 66 22.23 -15.20 20.16
C THR A 66 23.64 -15.42 19.62
N GLY A 67 24.38 -14.36 19.29
CA GLY A 67 25.72 -14.45 18.71
C GLY A 67 25.73 -14.92 17.26
N ASN A 68 24.59 -14.90 16.57
CA ASN A 68 24.54 -15.25 15.16
C ASN A 68 24.86 -14.02 14.30
N GLU A 69 26.01 -14.07 13.63
CA GLU A 69 26.49 -12.99 12.78
C GLU A 69 25.82 -13.04 11.39
N ILE A 70 24.59 -12.53 11.31
CA ILE A 70 23.90 -12.36 10.04
C ILE A 70 24.21 -11.00 9.40
N THR A 71 24.43 -11.02 8.10
CA THR A 71 24.67 -9.83 7.29
C THR A 71 23.39 -9.03 7.07
N ASN A 72 23.53 -7.73 6.78
CA ASN A 72 22.40 -6.87 6.38
C ASN A 72 21.66 -7.42 5.14
N GLY A 73 22.37 -8.10 4.22
CA GLY A 73 21.76 -8.77 3.07
C GLY A 73 20.87 -9.96 3.45
N GLN A 74 21.25 -10.72 4.48
CA GLN A 74 20.43 -11.81 5.02
C GLN A 74 19.20 -11.28 5.75
N ILE A 75 19.35 -10.23 6.56
CA ILE A 75 18.22 -9.55 7.22
C ILE A 75 17.23 -9.02 6.18
N ARG A 76 17.73 -8.36 5.12
CA ARG A 76 16.90 -7.88 4.00
C ARG A 76 16.15 -9.01 3.29
N SER A 77 16.81 -10.13 3.07
CA SER A 77 16.20 -11.29 2.38
C SER A 77 15.11 -11.91 3.24
N TRP A 78 15.37 -12.07 4.53
CA TRP A 78 14.36 -12.49 5.50
C TRP A 78 13.17 -11.52 5.53
N ALA A 79 13.43 -10.22 5.60
CA ALA A 79 12.41 -9.18 5.62
C ALA A 79 11.47 -9.26 4.40
N ARG A 80 12.03 -9.40 3.19
CA ARG A 80 11.22 -9.53 1.97
C ARG A 80 10.38 -10.80 1.97
N ASN A 81 10.93 -11.92 2.42
CA ASN A 81 10.17 -13.17 2.49
C ASN A 81 9.06 -13.07 3.55
N HIS A 82 9.35 -12.49 4.72
CA HIS A 82 8.39 -12.31 5.80
C HIS A 82 7.22 -11.40 5.38
N ALA A 83 7.51 -10.30 4.68
CA ALA A 83 6.53 -9.32 4.23
C ALA A 83 5.49 -9.85 3.23
N GLN A 84 5.82 -10.90 2.47
CA GLN A 84 4.92 -11.51 1.48
C GLN A 84 3.90 -12.45 2.13
N ASN A 85 4.18 -12.93 3.33
CA ASN A 85 3.33 -13.90 4.03
C ASN A 85 2.27 -13.21 4.88
N ALA A 86 1.27 -13.99 5.31
CA ALA A 86 0.29 -13.51 6.28
C ALA A 86 1.00 -13.08 7.58
N PRO A 87 0.58 -11.97 8.21
CA PRO A 87 -0.62 -11.18 7.91
C PRO A 87 -0.41 -10.01 6.93
N TYR A 88 0.80 -9.82 6.38
CA TYR A 88 1.17 -8.60 5.66
C TYR A 88 0.80 -8.60 4.18
N LEU A 89 0.96 -9.76 3.52
CA LEU A 89 0.53 -10.02 2.14
C LEU A 89 1.00 -8.93 1.14
N LEU A 90 2.20 -8.38 1.32
CA LEU A 90 2.76 -7.38 0.41
C LEU A 90 3.27 -8.05 -0.87
N ASP A 91 2.94 -7.47 -2.03
CA ASP A 91 3.41 -7.97 -3.32
C ASP A 91 4.94 -7.83 -3.45
N ALA A 92 5.62 -8.95 -3.70
CA ALA A 92 7.07 -9.04 -3.84
C ALA A 92 7.64 -8.17 -4.96
N GLN A 93 6.92 -8.02 -6.06
CA GLN A 93 7.35 -7.26 -7.24
C GLN A 93 7.27 -5.75 -7.00
N ARG A 94 6.46 -5.33 -6.03
CA ARG A 94 6.18 -3.93 -5.69
C ARG A 94 6.80 -3.52 -4.35
N LEU A 95 7.51 -4.44 -3.69
CA LEU A 95 8.16 -4.27 -2.40
C LEU A 95 9.68 -4.13 -2.54
N PHE A 96 10.21 -3.06 -1.97
CA PHE A 96 11.65 -2.84 -1.86
C PHE A 96 12.03 -2.63 -0.39
N VAL A 97 12.91 -3.48 0.12
CA VAL A 97 13.45 -3.37 1.48
C VAL A 97 14.94 -3.10 1.40
N THR A 98 15.43 -2.15 2.20
CA THR A 98 16.87 -1.97 2.47
C THR A 98 17.12 -2.08 3.97
N VAL A 99 18.27 -2.66 4.29
CA VAL A 99 18.81 -2.78 5.64
C VAL A 99 20.26 -2.39 5.52
N GLU A 100 20.66 -1.34 6.22
CA GLU A 100 21.99 -0.75 6.13
C GLU A 100 22.46 -0.41 7.54
N ASP A 101 23.78 -0.39 7.76
CA ASP A 101 24.32 0.16 9.00
C ASP A 101 24.00 1.67 9.03
N ALA A 102 23.56 2.18 10.18
CA ALA A 102 23.26 3.60 10.30
C ALA A 102 24.54 4.42 10.09
N GLY A 103 24.45 5.49 9.29
CA GLY A 103 25.58 6.39 9.02
C GLY A 103 26.14 7.07 10.28
N THR A 104 25.37 7.10 11.37
CA THR A 104 25.85 7.49 12.70
C THR A 104 25.32 6.49 13.71
N GLN A 105 26.22 5.97 14.56
CA GLN A 105 25.88 5.05 15.64
C GLN A 105 25.55 5.89 16.89
N ARG A 106 24.26 6.05 17.19
CA ARG A 106 23.82 7.05 18.19
C ARG A 106 23.91 6.56 19.64
N VAL A 107 24.01 5.25 19.85
CA VAL A 107 24.03 4.64 21.17
C VAL A 107 25.36 3.90 21.34
N ALA A 108 26.14 4.32 22.34
CA ALA A 108 27.41 3.67 22.65
C ALA A 108 27.18 2.21 23.07
N GLY A 109 27.98 1.29 22.51
CA GLY A 109 27.87 -0.14 22.80
C GLY A 109 26.73 -0.86 22.07
N ALA A 110 25.92 -0.16 21.26
CA ALA A 110 24.89 -0.76 20.42
C ALA A 110 25.22 -0.60 18.95
N LYS A 111 24.88 -1.62 18.14
CA LYS A 111 24.90 -1.52 16.67
C LYS A 111 23.56 -0.99 16.18
N GLU A 112 23.59 0.07 15.38
CA GLU A 112 22.41 0.69 14.82
C GLU A 112 22.27 0.38 13.32
N LEU A 113 21.10 -0.12 12.94
CA LEU A 113 20.68 -0.37 11.56
C LEU A 113 19.59 0.61 11.14
N THR A 114 19.59 0.99 9.87
CA THR A 114 18.49 1.69 9.20
C THR A 114 17.71 0.71 8.33
N ILE A 115 16.43 0.54 8.64
CA ILE A 115 15.51 -0.31 7.87
C ILE A 115 14.60 0.62 7.08
N THR A 116 14.63 0.52 5.75
CA THR A 116 13.69 1.22 4.87
C THR A 116 12.85 0.22 4.10
N VAL A 117 11.54 0.40 4.15
CA VAL A 117 10.57 -0.36 3.38
C VAL A 117 9.87 0.62 2.44
N ARG A 118 9.87 0.30 1.15
CA ARG A 118 9.14 1.01 0.11
C ARG A 118 8.15 0.05 -0.53
N TYR A 119 6.92 0.51 -0.74
CA TYR A 119 5.88 -0.30 -1.35
C TYR A 119 4.97 0.57 -2.20
N THR A 120 4.65 0.09 -3.39
CA THR A 120 3.68 0.74 -4.28
C THR A 120 2.46 -0.16 -4.36
N PRO A 121 1.33 0.12 -3.67
CA PRO A 121 0.13 -0.70 -3.80
C PRO A 121 -0.40 -0.67 -5.23
N THR A 122 -1.10 -1.73 -5.63
CA THR A 122 -1.84 -1.76 -6.89
C THR A 122 -2.94 -0.69 -6.86
N SER A 123 -3.14 -0.03 -8.00
CA SER A 123 -4.17 1.01 -8.13
C SER A 123 -5.46 0.44 -8.66
N VAL A 124 -6.56 0.63 -7.93
CA VAL A 124 -7.92 0.34 -8.46
C VAL A 124 -8.36 1.39 -9.48
N LEU A 125 -7.62 2.50 -9.60
CA LEU A 125 -7.84 3.58 -10.56
C LEU A 125 -6.98 3.42 -11.82
N GLN A 126 -6.28 2.30 -12.00
CA GLN A 126 -5.44 2.08 -13.18
C GLN A 126 -6.24 2.12 -14.50
N MET A 127 -7.55 1.86 -14.47
CA MET A 127 -8.39 1.96 -15.68
C MET A 127 -8.44 3.38 -16.27
N ILE A 128 -8.18 4.40 -15.45
CA ILE A 128 -8.10 5.81 -15.84
C ILE A 128 -6.66 6.33 -15.78
N ASP A 129 -5.68 5.42 -15.88
CA ASP A 129 -4.24 5.72 -15.89
C ASP A 129 -3.72 6.45 -14.64
N VAL A 130 -4.36 6.20 -13.50
CA VAL A 130 -3.93 6.74 -12.20
C VAL A 130 -3.20 5.65 -11.42
N ASP A 131 -1.90 5.83 -11.24
CA ASP A 131 -1.05 4.94 -10.46
C ASP A 131 -1.23 5.11 -8.95
N GLY A 132 -0.90 4.04 -8.22
CA GLY A 132 -0.88 4.03 -6.76
C GLY A 132 0.33 4.81 -6.23
N PRO A 133 0.19 5.56 -5.12
CA PRO A 133 1.30 6.31 -4.57
C PRO A 133 2.38 5.36 -4.03
N THR A 134 3.65 5.66 -4.28
CA THR A 134 4.75 4.91 -3.66
C THR A 134 4.89 5.33 -2.20
N LEU A 135 4.68 4.40 -1.29
CA LEU A 135 4.80 4.59 0.16
C LEU A 135 6.22 4.27 0.60
N THR A 136 6.75 5.05 1.54
CA THR A 136 8.07 4.82 2.15
C THR A 136 7.95 4.89 3.66
N PHE A 137 8.53 3.91 4.36
CA PHE A 137 8.63 3.88 5.81
C PHE A 137 10.05 3.51 6.20
N THR A 138 10.70 4.37 6.99
CA THR A 138 12.06 4.17 7.49
C THR A 138 12.05 4.17 9.01
N ARG A 139 12.82 3.26 9.60
CA ARG A 139 13.03 3.24 11.04
C ARG A 139 14.45 2.78 11.43
N PRO A 140 14.97 3.26 12.57
CA PRO A 140 16.15 2.67 13.17
C PRO A 140 15.82 1.36 13.91
N ALA A 141 16.82 0.49 13.99
CA ALA A 141 16.86 -0.67 14.88
C ALA A 141 18.19 -0.66 15.64
N PHE A 142 18.12 -0.76 16.97
CA PHE A 142 19.29 -0.78 17.84
C PHE A 142 19.49 -2.21 18.34
N LEU A 143 20.70 -2.73 18.16
CA LEU A 143 21.11 -4.07 18.54
C LEU A 143 22.07 -3.94 19.73
N ALA A 144 21.70 -4.48 20.88
CA ALA A 144 22.43 -4.31 22.15
C ALA A 144 22.39 -5.56 23.03
#